data_AF-A0A847NVU7-F1
#
_entry.id   AF-A0A847NVU7-F1
#
_cell.length_a   1.000
_cell.length_b   1.000
_cell.length_c   1.000
_cell.angle_alpha   90.00
_cell.angle_beta   90.00
_cell.angle_gamma   90.00
#
_symmetry.space_group_name_H-M   'P 1'
#
loop_
_entity.id
_entity.type
_entity.pdbx_description
1 polymer ?
#
loop_
_entity_poly.entity_id
_entity_poly.type
_entity_poly.pdbx_seq_one_letter_code
_entity_poly.pdbx_strand_id
1 'polypeptide(L)'
;MHPEHKKEIRVIPIVVYHGLDEREIPQDTASIYDPIDNDYRYIQNFYFELFNISILPDHQIKGIPLLRIGLYVLKYIQRPELLNKIDDILEIFKELPDDQMRVNLDIVGRYIENAAHPKIRHQVVRKIIDWFNQGDRKVSRILEILQRQGMKKGMEKGIEKGKKIGKIDDAQRMILRGIDLKLIQEVTSLSMERLTEIREKIDLARKQFLQDIEIREIQKTTGLSMEILEEIKRLK
;
A
#
# COMPACT_ATOMS: atom_id res chain seq x y z
N MET A 1 -15.03 18.22 -59.33
CA MET A 1 -14.73 16.94 -58.66
C MET A 1 -13.24 16.86 -58.44
N HIS A 2 -12.80 16.83 -57.17
CA HIS A 2 -11.67 16.03 -56.70
C HIS A 2 -11.76 15.96 -55.17
N PRO A 3 -12.24 14.84 -54.61
CA PRO A 3 -12.20 14.61 -53.18
C PRO A 3 -10.78 14.16 -52.83
N GLU A 4 -10.00 15.04 -52.23
CA GLU A 4 -8.78 14.59 -51.57
C GLU A 4 -9.19 13.68 -50.41
N HIS A 5 -8.75 12.42 -50.48
CA HIS A 5 -9.00 11.41 -49.47
C HIS A 5 -8.56 11.92 -48.09
N LYS A 6 -9.53 12.32 -47.26
CA LYS A 6 -9.33 12.56 -45.83
C LYS A 6 -8.84 11.24 -45.24
N LYS A 7 -7.56 11.13 -44.89
CA LYS A 7 -7.01 9.96 -44.19
C LYS A 7 -7.84 9.73 -42.93
N GLU A 8 -8.62 8.65 -42.91
CA GLU A 8 -9.32 8.23 -41.70
C GLU A 8 -8.28 7.84 -40.65
N ILE A 9 -8.23 8.59 -39.55
CA ILE A 9 -7.41 8.23 -38.39
C ILE A 9 -8.13 7.09 -37.67
N ARG A 10 -7.52 5.91 -37.67
CA ARG A 10 -7.99 4.76 -36.88
C ARG A 10 -7.21 4.70 -35.58
N VAL A 11 -7.92 4.68 -34.46
CA VAL A 11 -7.36 4.45 -33.13
C VAL A 11 -7.68 3.01 -32.74
N ILE A 12 -6.66 2.24 -32.35
CA ILE A 12 -6.81 0.89 -31.81
C ILE A 12 -6.37 0.95 -30.35
N PRO A 13 -7.30 1.00 -29.39
CA PRO A 13 -6.95 1.01 -27.99
C PRO A 13 -6.48 -0.39 -27.57
N ILE A 14 -5.37 -0.44 -26.82
CA ILE A 14 -4.85 -1.68 -26.24
C ILE A 14 -4.87 -1.52 -24.73
N VAL A 15 -5.50 -2.47 -24.04
CA VAL A 15 -5.58 -2.50 -22.58
C VAL A 15 -4.71 -3.64 -22.07
N VAL A 16 -3.69 -3.31 -21.29
CA VAL A 16 -2.83 -4.29 -20.65
C VAL A 16 -3.31 -4.50 -19.22
N TYR A 17 -3.83 -5.69 -18.93
CA TYR A 17 -4.32 -6.05 -17.61
C TYR A 17 -3.33 -6.95 -16.87
N HIS A 18 -3.03 -6.62 -15.62
CA HIS A 18 -2.11 -7.39 -14.76
C HIS A 18 -2.63 -7.49 -13.30
N GLY A 19 -3.95 -7.40 -13.11
CA GLY A 19 -4.58 -7.49 -11.80
C GLY A 19 -4.70 -8.92 -11.26
N LEU A 20 -5.15 -9.04 -10.01
CA LEU A 20 -5.35 -10.34 -9.35
C LEU A 20 -6.63 -11.05 -9.77
N ASP A 21 -7.60 -10.29 -10.30
CA ASP A 21 -8.88 -10.83 -10.72
C ASP A 21 -8.74 -11.57 -12.05
N GLU A 22 -9.10 -12.84 -12.06
CA GLU A 22 -9.01 -13.71 -13.23
C GLU A 22 -10.34 -13.83 -13.98
N ARG A 23 -11.35 -13.04 -13.58
CA ARG A 23 -12.62 -12.92 -14.31
C ARG A 23 -12.38 -12.45 -15.74
N GLU A 24 -13.28 -12.88 -16.62
CA GLU A 24 -13.33 -12.39 -17.99
C GLU A 24 -13.66 -10.89 -17.98
N ILE A 25 -12.71 -10.09 -18.47
CA ILE A 25 -12.86 -8.63 -18.54
C ILE A 25 -13.56 -8.32 -19.88
N PRO A 26 -14.69 -7.60 -19.86
CA PRO A 26 -15.37 -7.18 -21.08
C PRO A 26 -14.42 -6.40 -22.00
N GLN A 27 -14.59 -6.54 -23.32
CA GLN A 27 -13.71 -5.91 -24.33
C GLN A 27 -14.25 -4.57 -24.85
N ASP A 28 -15.21 -3.99 -24.13
CA ASP A 28 -15.81 -2.71 -24.44
C ASP A 28 -15.97 -1.88 -23.15
N THR A 29 -15.90 -0.55 -23.30
CA THR A 29 -15.93 0.35 -22.15
C THR A 29 -17.30 0.42 -21.50
N ALA A 30 -18.39 0.20 -22.23
CA ALA A 30 -19.74 0.25 -21.66
C ALA A 30 -19.97 -0.86 -20.63
N SER A 31 -19.45 -2.06 -20.86
CA SER A 31 -19.56 -3.19 -19.92
C SER A 31 -18.62 -3.11 -18.70
N ILE A 32 -17.65 -2.18 -18.67
CA ILE A 32 -16.76 -1.98 -17.52
C ILE A 32 -17.39 -1.05 -16.47
N TYR A 33 -18.19 -0.08 -16.89
CA TYR A 33 -18.80 0.88 -15.97
C TYR A 33 -20.06 0.31 -15.32
N ASP A 34 -20.14 0.42 -14.00
CA ASP A 34 -21.41 0.33 -13.28
C ASP A 34 -22.11 1.68 -13.51
N PRO A 35 -23.25 1.75 -14.20
CA PRO A 35 -23.86 3.01 -14.59
C PRO A 35 -24.32 3.74 -13.33
N ILE A 36 -23.56 4.77 -12.92
CA ILE A 36 -24.06 5.75 -11.97
C ILE A 36 -25.26 6.43 -12.67
N ASP A 37 -26.45 6.18 -12.14
CA ASP A 37 -27.73 6.79 -12.53
C ASP A 37 -28.31 6.42 -13.91
N ASN A 38 -27.90 5.29 -14.52
CA ASN A 38 -28.48 4.80 -15.78
C ASN A 38 -28.37 5.80 -16.97
N ASP A 39 -27.51 6.82 -16.87
CA ASP A 39 -27.32 7.84 -17.90
C ASP A 39 -26.17 7.46 -18.85
N TYR A 40 -26.50 6.67 -19.87
CA TYR A 40 -25.56 6.24 -20.90
C TYR A 40 -25.23 7.34 -21.94
N ARG A 41 -25.84 8.54 -21.85
CA ARG A 41 -25.77 9.56 -22.91
C ARG A 41 -24.36 10.12 -23.12
N TYR A 42 -23.47 9.97 -22.14
CA TYR A 42 -22.09 10.47 -22.19
C TYR A 42 -21.03 9.37 -22.10
N ILE A 43 -21.41 8.11 -22.01
CA ILE A 43 -20.46 6.99 -22.04
C ILE A 43 -20.11 6.71 -23.50
N GLN A 44 -18.95 7.18 -23.94
CA GLN A 44 -18.43 6.77 -25.24
C GLN A 44 -18.04 5.30 -25.17
N ASN A 45 -18.71 4.46 -25.94
CA ASN A 45 -18.39 3.04 -26.02
C ASN A 45 -17.28 2.80 -27.05
N PHE A 46 -16.14 2.28 -26.60
CA PHE A 46 -15.04 1.88 -27.46
C PHE A 46 -14.69 0.41 -27.23
N TYR A 47 -14.47 -0.30 -28.34
CA TYR A 47 -13.83 -1.61 -28.31
C TYR A 47 -12.31 -1.45 -28.15
N PHE A 48 -11.70 -2.37 -27.44
CA PHE A 48 -10.25 -2.40 -27.25
C PHE A 48 -9.71 -3.82 -27.26
N GLU A 49 -8.43 -3.94 -27.61
CA GLU A 49 -7.70 -5.20 -27.53
C GLU A 49 -7.22 -5.42 -26.10
N LEU A 50 -7.75 -6.44 -25.43
CA LEU A 50 -7.36 -6.78 -24.07
C LEU A 50 -6.18 -7.77 -24.07
N PHE A 51 -5.07 -7.36 -23.48
CA PHE A 51 -3.93 -8.21 -23.20
C PHE A 51 -3.84 -8.52 -21.69
N ASN A 52 -4.35 -9.68 -21.30
CA ASN A 52 -4.32 -10.13 -19.91
C ASN A 52 -2.99 -10.86 -19.60
N ILE A 53 -2.06 -10.16 -18.97
CA ILE A 53 -0.74 -10.69 -18.56
C ILE A 53 -0.90 -11.72 -17.43
N SER A 54 -1.91 -11.57 -16.57
CA SER A 54 -2.09 -12.41 -15.38
C SER A 54 -2.26 -13.88 -15.73
N ILE A 55 -2.92 -14.18 -16.86
CA ILE A 55 -3.16 -15.54 -17.36
C ILE A 55 -2.14 -16.00 -18.41
N LEU A 56 -1.30 -15.10 -18.91
CA LEU A 56 -0.34 -15.38 -19.99
C LEU A 56 0.70 -16.41 -19.49
N PRO A 57 0.88 -17.56 -20.14
CA PRO A 57 1.91 -18.52 -19.74
C PRO A 57 3.33 -17.94 -19.85
N ASP A 58 4.20 -18.24 -18.88
CA ASP A 58 5.56 -17.67 -18.82
C ASP A 58 6.37 -17.88 -20.11
N HIS A 59 6.27 -19.06 -20.72
CA HIS A 59 6.98 -19.39 -21.96
C HIS A 59 6.53 -18.56 -23.17
N GLN A 60 5.41 -17.84 -23.06
CA GLN A 60 4.91 -16.91 -24.07
C GLN A 60 5.38 -15.47 -23.83
N ILE A 61 6.00 -15.16 -22.67
CA ILE A 61 6.64 -13.87 -22.41
C ILE A 61 7.96 -13.81 -23.18
N LYS A 62 7.88 -13.30 -24.41
CA LYS A 62 8.99 -13.23 -25.37
C LYS A 62 9.28 -11.77 -25.76
N GLY A 63 10.42 -11.56 -26.41
CA GLY A 63 10.83 -10.25 -26.94
C GLY A 63 12.11 -9.73 -26.29
N ILE A 64 12.34 -8.42 -26.44
CA ILE A 64 13.56 -7.77 -25.93
C ILE A 64 13.64 -7.87 -24.40
N PRO A 65 14.85 -7.87 -23.80
CA PRO A 65 15.03 -8.11 -22.36
C PRO A 65 14.21 -7.18 -21.48
N LEU A 66 14.20 -5.88 -21.80
CA LEU A 66 13.45 -4.88 -21.03
C LEU A 66 11.94 -5.15 -21.02
N LEU A 67 11.38 -5.58 -22.15
CA LEU A 67 9.96 -5.94 -22.24
C LEU A 67 9.66 -7.16 -21.37
N ARG A 68 10.50 -8.21 -21.45
CA ARG A 68 10.32 -9.41 -20.63
C ARG A 68 10.38 -9.09 -19.14
N ILE A 69 11.37 -8.30 -18.71
CA ILE A 69 11.49 -7.81 -17.33
C ILE A 69 10.20 -7.11 -16.89
N GLY A 70 9.72 -6.15 -17.69
CA GLY A 70 8.50 -5.40 -17.39
C GLY A 70 7.28 -6.31 -17.25
N LEU A 71 7.07 -7.22 -18.20
CA LEU A 71 5.93 -8.15 -18.19
C LEU A 71 5.98 -9.12 -17.00
N TYR A 72 7.15 -9.69 -16.68
CA TYR A 72 7.31 -10.55 -15.51
C TYR A 72 7.03 -9.82 -14.21
N VAL A 73 7.61 -8.62 -14.04
CA VAL A 73 7.38 -7.81 -12.85
C VAL A 73 5.89 -7.48 -12.72
N LEU A 74 5.23 -6.98 -13.77
CA LEU A 74 3.80 -6.68 -13.76
C LEU A 74 2.94 -7.89 -13.41
N LYS A 75 3.23 -9.06 -14.01
CA LYS A 75 2.50 -10.31 -13.79
C LYS A 75 2.52 -10.74 -12.33
N TYR A 76 3.68 -10.64 -11.69
CA TYR A 76 3.93 -11.22 -10.38
C TYR A 76 3.92 -10.19 -9.25
N ILE A 77 3.81 -8.89 -9.51
CA ILE A 77 3.98 -7.82 -8.50
C ILE A 77 3.13 -8.03 -7.25
N GLN A 78 1.86 -8.42 -7.41
CA GLN A 78 0.93 -8.68 -6.31
C GLN A 78 0.88 -10.15 -5.85
N ARG A 79 1.72 -11.02 -6.42
CA ARG A 79 1.69 -12.47 -6.22
C ARG A 79 2.88 -12.91 -5.35
N PRO A 80 2.69 -13.78 -4.33
CA PRO A 80 3.78 -14.33 -3.52
C PRO A 80 4.93 -14.97 -4.34
N GLU A 81 4.60 -15.53 -5.50
CA GLU A 81 5.49 -16.19 -6.45
C GLU A 81 6.60 -15.28 -6.98
N LEU A 82 6.44 -13.95 -6.89
CA LEU A 82 7.50 -12.99 -7.23
C LEU A 82 8.80 -13.29 -6.47
N LEU A 83 8.72 -13.81 -5.24
CA LEU A 83 9.90 -14.15 -4.45
C LEU A 83 10.79 -15.21 -5.11
N ASN A 84 10.17 -16.13 -5.86
CA ASN A 84 10.88 -17.16 -6.60
C ASN A 84 11.24 -16.67 -8.00
N LYS A 85 10.36 -15.88 -8.64
CA LYS A 85 10.55 -15.36 -10.00
C LYS A 85 11.55 -14.22 -10.10
N ILE A 86 11.88 -13.53 -9.01
CA ILE A 86 12.83 -12.42 -9.05
C ILE A 86 14.22 -12.87 -9.52
N ASP A 87 14.62 -14.11 -9.21
CA ASP A 87 15.93 -14.63 -9.65
C ASP A 87 15.96 -14.75 -11.19
N ASP A 88 14.90 -15.30 -11.80
CA ASP A 88 14.74 -15.36 -13.26
C ASP A 88 14.77 -13.96 -13.89
N ILE A 89 14.10 -12.98 -13.27
CA ILE A 89 14.06 -11.59 -13.75
C ILE A 89 15.46 -10.97 -13.71
N LEU A 90 16.21 -11.20 -12.63
CA LEU A 90 17.58 -10.71 -12.46
C LEU A 90 18.56 -11.35 -13.44
N GLU A 91 18.33 -12.60 -13.87
CA GLU A 91 19.09 -13.18 -14.98
C GLU A 91 18.84 -12.43 -16.29
N ILE A 92 17.60 -12.06 -16.59
CA ILE A 92 17.28 -11.27 -17.81
C ILE A 92 17.95 -9.89 -17.76
N PHE A 93 18.11 -9.29 -16.58
CA PHE A 93 18.84 -8.02 -16.42
C PHE A 93 20.28 -8.09 -16.92
N LYS A 94 20.94 -9.26 -16.89
CA LYS A 94 22.31 -9.44 -17.39
C LYS A 94 22.42 -9.30 -18.92
N GLU A 95 21.30 -9.43 -19.63
CA GLU A 95 21.24 -9.26 -21.08
C GLU A 95 21.21 -7.77 -21.48
N LEU A 96 20.99 -6.85 -20.55
CA LEU A 96 20.98 -5.41 -20.81
C LEU A 96 22.40 -4.82 -20.80
N PRO A 97 22.68 -3.78 -21.60
CA PRO A 97 23.86 -2.94 -21.43
C PRO A 97 23.97 -2.39 -20.00
N ASP A 98 25.20 -2.27 -19.48
CA ASP A 98 25.47 -1.92 -18.08
C ASP A 98 24.78 -0.62 -17.60
N ASP A 99 24.71 0.40 -18.46
CA ASP A 99 24.05 1.67 -18.20
C ASP A 99 22.52 1.50 -18.10
N GLN A 100 21.92 0.78 -19.06
CA GLN A 100 20.50 0.48 -19.06
C GLN A 100 20.10 -0.44 -17.92
N MET A 101 20.90 -1.46 -17.63
CA MET A 101 20.67 -2.38 -16.52
C MET A 101 20.52 -1.59 -15.21
N ARG A 102 21.45 -0.68 -14.91
CA ARG A 102 21.43 0.10 -13.65
C ARG A 102 20.19 1.00 -13.55
N VAL A 103 19.86 1.71 -14.62
CA VAL A 103 18.69 2.61 -14.66
C VAL A 103 17.40 1.80 -14.49
N ASN A 104 17.25 0.71 -15.23
CA ASN A 104 16.04 -0.11 -15.17
C ASN A 104 15.92 -0.88 -13.86
N LEU A 105 17.03 -1.27 -13.23
CA LEU A 105 17.02 -1.91 -11.91
C LEU A 105 16.53 -0.95 -10.83
N ASP A 106 16.91 0.33 -10.88
CA ASP A 106 16.36 1.36 -9.98
C ASP A 106 14.85 1.55 -10.19
N ILE A 107 14.39 1.64 -11.45
CA ILE A 107 12.97 1.79 -11.79
C ILE A 107 12.17 0.59 -11.27
N VAL A 108 12.61 -0.63 -11.59
CA VAL A 108 11.94 -1.87 -11.16
C VAL A 108 12.00 -2.03 -9.64
N GLY A 109 13.14 -1.76 -9.01
CA GLY A 109 13.30 -1.82 -7.56
C GLY A 109 12.37 -0.85 -6.83
N ARG A 110 12.23 0.38 -7.31
CA ARG A 110 11.26 1.36 -6.78
C ARG A 110 9.83 0.89 -6.98
N TYR A 111 9.50 0.34 -8.13
CA TYR A 111 8.17 -0.17 -8.38
C TYR A 111 7.82 -1.32 -7.42
N ILE A 112 8.73 -2.30 -7.25
CA ILE A 112 8.60 -3.41 -6.30
C ILE A 112 8.42 -2.90 -4.87
N GLU A 113 9.23 -1.95 -4.42
CA GLU A 113 9.13 -1.42 -3.06
C GLU A 113 7.78 -0.74 -2.78
N ASN A 114 7.13 -0.16 -3.79
CA ASN A 114 5.84 0.50 -3.61
C ASN A 114 4.66 -0.45 -3.84
N ALA A 115 4.71 -1.27 -4.89
CA ALA A 115 3.57 -2.04 -5.40
C ALA A 115 3.58 -3.52 -4.97
N ALA A 116 4.72 -4.09 -4.56
CA ALA A 116 4.79 -5.53 -4.31
C ALA A 116 3.97 -5.97 -3.10
N HIS A 117 3.48 -7.22 -3.14
CA HIS A 117 2.71 -7.84 -2.08
C HIS A 117 3.43 -7.71 -0.71
N PRO A 118 2.79 -7.16 0.34
CA PRO A 118 3.49 -6.78 1.58
C PRO A 118 4.26 -7.91 2.28
N LYS A 119 3.76 -9.15 2.21
CA LYS A 119 4.40 -10.32 2.86
C LYS A 119 5.78 -10.68 2.29
N ILE A 120 6.02 -10.37 1.00
CA ILE A 120 7.25 -10.78 0.30
C ILE A 120 8.15 -9.61 -0.08
N ARG A 121 7.61 -8.37 -0.10
CA ARG A 121 8.30 -7.15 -0.53
C ARG A 121 9.73 -7.02 -0.01
N HIS A 122 9.90 -7.09 1.31
CA HIS A 122 11.22 -6.92 1.93
C HIS A 122 12.23 -7.97 1.51
N GLN A 123 11.77 -9.21 1.29
CA GLN A 123 12.62 -10.32 0.87
C GLN A 123 13.03 -10.16 -0.60
N VAL A 124 12.11 -9.74 -1.47
CA VAL A 124 12.39 -9.46 -2.88
C VAL A 124 13.38 -8.32 -3.01
N VAL A 125 13.16 -7.21 -2.29
CA VAL A 125 14.08 -6.05 -2.32
C VAL A 125 15.47 -6.43 -1.81
N ARG A 126 15.55 -7.26 -0.76
CA ARG A 126 16.84 -7.79 -0.29
C ARG A 126 17.55 -8.62 -1.37
N LYS A 127 16.86 -9.53 -2.06
CA LYS A 127 17.45 -10.30 -3.17
C LYS A 127 18.00 -9.41 -4.27
N ILE A 128 17.29 -8.34 -4.64
CA ILE A 128 17.75 -7.36 -5.63
C ILE A 128 19.05 -6.68 -5.15
N ILE A 129 19.09 -6.25 -3.89
CA ILE A 129 20.28 -5.62 -3.29
C ILE A 129 21.46 -6.60 -3.27
N ASP A 130 21.24 -7.83 -2.81
CA ASP A 130 22.28 -8.84 -2.69
C ASP A 130 22.84 -9.23 -4.05
N TRP A 131 21.99 -9.49 -5.04
CA TRP A 131 22.40 -9.79 -6.41
C TRP A 131 23.26 -8.69 -7.02
N PHE A 132 22.89 -7.43 -6.78
CA PHE A 132 23.60 -6.29 -7.32
C PHE A 132 24.96 -6.06 -6.65
N ASN A 133 25.05 -6.34 -5.34
CA ASN A 133 26.29 -6.25 -4.57
C ASN A 133 27.29 -7.38 -4.84
N GLN A 134 26.86 -8.48 -5.46
CA GLN A 134 27.74 -9.61 -5.80
C GLN A 134 28.72 -9.31 -6.95
N GLY A 135 28.55 -8.19 -7.68
CA GLY A 135 29.54 -7.71 -8.65
C GLY A 135 30.56 -6.75 -8.05
N ASP A 136 31.71 -6.58 -8.69
CA ASP A 136 32.74 -5.54 -8.42
C ASP A 136 32.23 -4.08 -8.66
N ARG A 137 30.91 -3.90 -8.65
CA ARG A 137 30.20 -2.71 -9.10
C ARG A 137 29.81 -1.87 -7.89
N LYS A 138 30.69 -0.95 -7.49
CA LYS A 138 30.44 0.06 -6.44
C LYS A 138 29.18 0.90 -6.75
N VAL A 139 28.13 0.76 -5.95
CA VAL A 139 26.91 1.59 -6.04
C VAL A 139 26.49 2.14 -4.69
N SER A 140 27.28 3.09 -4.21
CA SER A 140 26.99 3.80 -2.96
C SER A 140 25.69 4.63 -3.03
N ARG A 141 25.34 5.17 -4.21
CA ARG A 141 24.35 6.26 -4.31
C ARG A 141 22.88 5.81 -4.35
N ILE A 142 22.56 4.70 -5.02
CA ILE A 142 21.18 4.20 -5.12
C ILE A 142 20.77 3.55 -3.79
N LEU A 143 21.68 2.79 -3.17
CA LEU A 143 21.48 2.24 -1.84
C LEU A 143 21.24 3.34 -0.80
N GLU A 144 22.03 4.41 -0.83
CA GLU A 144 21.81 5.58 0.05
C GLU A 144 20.45 6.24 -0.17
N ILE A 145 19.99 6.38 -1.42
CA ILE A 145 18.69 7.00 -1.71
C ILE A 145 17.56 6.11 -1.22
N LEU A 146 17.60 4.81 -1.49
CA LEU A 146 16.56 3.87 -1.06
C LEU A 146 16.53 3.73 0.47
N GLN A 147 17.69 3.63 1.12
CA GLN A 147 17.78 3.62 2.59
C GLN A 147 17.28 4.93 3.19
N ARG A 148 17.70 6.10 2.67
CA ARG A 148 17.22 7.40 3.17
C ARG A 148 15.72 7.57 2.97
N GLN A 149 15.17 7.17 1.82
CA GLN A 149 13.74 7.26 1.57
C GLN A 149 12.93 6.30 2.46
N GLY A 150 13.42 5.07 2.66
CA GLY A 150 12.83 4.11 3.57
C GLY A 150 12.85 4.59 5.02
N MET A 151 13.99 5.08 5.50
CA MET A 151 14.13 5.66 6.84
C MET A 151 13.24 6.88 7.03
N LYS A 152 13.21 7.81 6.06
CA LYS A 152 12.38 9.01 6.14
C LYS A 152 10.90 8.66 6.23
N LYS A 153 10.40 7.79 5.35
CA LYS A 153 9.00 7.31 5.38
C LYS A 153 8.68 6.56 6.68
N GLY A 154 9.61 5.75 7.17
CA GLY A 154 9.45 5.03 8.44
C GLY A 154 9.35 5.98 9.64
N MET A 155 10.23 6.99 9.67
CA MET A 155 10.26 8.01 10.73
C MET A 155 9.03 8.91 10.69
N GLU A 156 8.59 9.37 9.51
CA GLU A 156 7.36 10.15 9.35
C GLU A 156 6.14 9.39 9.86
N LYS A 157 5.97 8.13 9.43
CA LYS A 157 4.88 7.26 9.92
C LYS A 157 4.98 6.98 11.43
N GLY A 158 6.19 6.80 11.95
CA GLY A 158 6.44 6.60 13.38
C GLY A 158 6.06 7.81 14.21
N ILE A 159 6.47 9.01 13.78
CA ILE A 159 6.13 10.29 14.43
C ILE A 159 4.62 10.53 14.38
N GLU A 160 3.97 10.30 13.24
CA GLU A 160 2.52 10.50 13.10
C GLU A 160 1.74 9.54 14.01
N LYS A 161 2.09 8.24 14.01
CA LYS A 161 1.49 7.27 14.94
C LYS A 161 1.75 7.64 16.40
N GLY A 162 2.98 8.03 16.73
CA GLY A 162 3.37 8.45 18.08
C GLY A 162 2.57 9.67 18.55
N LYS A 163 2.42 10.70 17.71
CA LYS A 163 1.59 11.88 18.01
C LYS A 163 0.13 11.51 18.24
N LYS A 164 -0.43 10.61 17.42
CA LYS A 164 -1.84 10.19 17.57
C LYS A 164 -2.06 9.41 18.86
N ILE A 165 -1.16 8.48 19.21
CA ILE A 165 -1.21 7.72 20.46
C ILE A 165 -1.06 8.66 21.65
N GLY A 166 -0.05 9.54 21.64
CA GLY A 166 0.18 10.51 22.72
C GLY A 166 -1.03 11.41 23.00
N LYS A 167 -1.69 11.92 21.95
CA LYS A 167 -2.93 12.70 22.10
C LYS A 167 -4.05 11.92 22.81
N ILE A 168 -4.18 10.63 22.54
CA ILE A 168 -5.20 9.78 23.15
C ILE A 168 -4.85 9.50 24.62
N ASP A 169 -3.59 9.17 24.90
CA ASP A 169 -3.11 8.90 26.26
C ASP A 169 -3.23 10.16 27.15
N ASP A 170 -2.86 11.33 26.61
CA ASP A 170 -3.01 12.61 27.29
C ASP A 170 -4.49 12.91 27.57
N ALA A 171 -5.38 12.72 26.58
CA ALA A 171 -6.82 12.89 26.77
C ALA A 171 -7.38 11.96 27.84
N GLN A 172 -6.96 10.68 27.87
CA GLN A 172 -7.35 9.73 28.91
C GLN A 172 -6.95 10.22 30.30
N ARG A 173 -5.70 10.63 30.50
CA ARG A 173 -5.21 11.16 31.77
C ARG A 173 -5.92 12.45 32.19
N MET A 174 -6.22 13.34 31.24
CA MET A 174 -6.97 14.56 31.51
C MET A 174 -8.40 14.27 31.96
N ILE A 175 -9.09 13.32 31.32
CA ILE A 175 -10.43 12.86 31.72
C ILE A 175 -10.38 12.23 33.12
N LEU A 176 -9.37 11.42 33.42
CA LEU A 176 -9.21 10.82 34.76
C LEU A 176 -9.05 11.88 35.86
N ARG A 177 -8.39 12.99 35.55
CA ARG A 177 -8.20 14.14 36.46
C ARG A 177 -9.39 15.09 36.51
N GLY A 178 -10.50 14.77 35.83
CA GLY A 178 -11.72 15.57 35.85
C GLY A 178 -11.64 16.87 35.05
N ILE A 179 -10.74 16.97 34.09
CA ILE A 179 -10.63 18.13 33.20
C ILE A 179 -11.84 18.14 32.24
N ASP A 180 -12.39 19.33 32.00
CA ASP A 180 -13.54 19.51 31.10
C ASP A 180 -13.23 19.08 29.66
N LEU A 181 -14.21 18.43 29.02
CA LEU A 181 -14.04 17.88 27.68
C LEU A 181 -13.80 18.95 26.61
N LYS A 182 -14.35 20.17 26.75
CA LYS A 182 -14.09 21.24 25.78
C LYS A 182 -12.64 21.70 25.85
N LEU A 183 -12.10 21.83 27.06
CA LEU A 183 -10.68 22.18 27.23
C LEU A 183 -9.76 21.08 26.67
N ILE A 184 -10.09 19.81 26.88
CA ILE A 184 -9.33 18.69 26.30
C ILE A 184 -9.42 18.73 24.77
N GLN A 185 -10.58 19.06 24.21
CA GLN A 185 -10.77 19.22 22.78
C GLN A 185 -9.84 20.28 22.20
N GLU A 186 -9.77 21.44 22.85
CA GLU A 186 -8.90 22.56 22.44
C GLU A 186 -7.42 22.15 22.49
N VAL A 187 -6.99 21.47 23.56
CA VAL A 187 -5.58 21.10 23.78
C VAL A 187 -5.14 19.96 22.86
N THR A 188 -5.95 18.92 22.71
CA THR A 188 -5.57 17.70 21.98
C THR A 188 -5.98 17.73 20.51
N SER A 189 -6.91 18.63 20.15
CA SER A 189 -7.58 18.69 18.84
C SER A 189 -8.30 17.39 18.46
N LEU A 190 -8.68 16.56 19.44
CA LEU A 190 -9.53 15.40 19.21
C LEU A 190 -10.98 15.85 18.97
N SER A 191 -11.77 15.07 18.24
CA SER A 191 -13.20 15.37 18.07
C SER A 191 -13.96 15.11 19.38
N MET A 192 -15.07 15.83 19.58
CA MET A 192 -15.95 15.57 20.73
C MET A 192 -16.43 14.12 20.77
N GLU A 193 -16.78 13.54 19.61
CA GLU A 193 -17.17 12.13 19.49
C GLU A 193 -16.08 11.19 20.02
N ARG A 194 -14.82 11.46 19.70
CA ARG A 194 -13.71 10.64 20.17
C ARG A 194 -13.49 10.79 21.68
N LEU A 195 -13.63 12.00 22.20
CA LEU A 195 -13.50 12.27 23.63
C LEU A 195 -14.63 11.62 24.44
N THR A 196 -15.87 11.62 23.92
CA THR A 196 -17.00 10.91 24.54
C THR A 196 -16.75 9.40 24.56
N GLU A 197 -16.28 8.81 23.46
CA GLU A 197 -15.96 7.38 23.39
C GLU A 197 -14.86 7.00 24.41
N ILE A 198 -13.83 7.84 24.55
CA ILE A 198 -12.77 7.63 25.56
C ILE A 198 -13.35 7.67 26.98
N ARG A 199 -14.21 8.66 27.25
CA ARG A 199 -14.86 8.81 28.56
C ARG A 199 -15.74 7.61 28.91
N GLU A 200 -16.53 7.13 27.96
CA GLU A 200 -17.39 5.95 28.15
C GLU A 200 -16.57 4.70 28.49
N LYS A 201 -15.41 4.51 27.85
CA LYS A 201 -14.49 3.40 28.18
C LYS A 201 -13.93 3.50 29.60
N ILE A 202 -13.57 4.71 30.03
CA ILE A 202 -13.08 4.97 31.39
C ILE A 202 -14.20 4.71 32.41
N ASP A 203 -15.42 5.19 32.14
CA ASP A 203 -16.56 5.01 33.04
C ASP A 203 -17.00 3.54 33.11
N LEU A 204 -16.93 2.81 31.99
CA LEU A 204 -17.11 1.36 31.96
C LEU A 204 -16.06 0.64 32.80
N ALA A 205 -14.78 0.98 32.65
CA ALA A 205 -13.71 0.40 33.46
C ALA A 205 -13.93 0.65 34.97
N ARG A 206 -14.31 1.87 35.36
CA ARG A 206 -14.66 2.21 36.75
C ARG A 206 -15.80 1.33 37.29
N LYS A 207 -16.87 1.16 36.50
CA LYS A 207 -18.00 0.31 36.87
C LYS A 207 -17.59 -1.15 37.03
N GLN A 208 -16.77 -1.67 36.12
CA GLN A 208 -16.27 -3.04 36.20
C GLN A 208 -15.34 -3.26 37.40
N PHE A 209 -14.49 -2.29 37.72
CA PHE A 209 -13.68 -2.34 38.95
C PHE A 209 -14.55 -2.31 40.23
N LEU A 210 -15.71 -1.66 40.23
CA LEU A 210 -16.67 -1.70 41.35
C LEU A 210 -17.35 -3.06 41.50
N GLN A 211 -17.38 -3.86 40.43
CA GLN A 211 -17.92 -5.22 40.40
C GLN A 211 -16.83 -6.29 40.64
N ASP A 212 -15.65 -5.88 41.12
CA ASP A 212 -14.49 -6.73 41.38
C ASP A 212 -14.03 -7.59 40.18
N ILE A 213 -14.29 -7.12 38.95
CA ILE A 213 -13.83 -7.77 37.72
C ILE A 213 -12.30 -7.66 37.63
N GLU A 214 -11.65 -8.74 37.16
CA GLU A 214 -10.20 -8.77 37.00
C GLU A 214 -9.71 -7.75 35.95
N ILE A 215 -8.60 -7.07 36.25
CA ILE A 215 -8.02 -6.03 35.39
C ILE A 215 -7.74 -6.51 33.95
N ARG A 216 -7.38 -7.78 33.76
CA ARG A 216 -7.16 -8.38 32.44
C ARG A 216 -8.44 -8.53 31.62
N GLU A 217 -9.58 -8.74 32.29
CA GLU A 217 -10.89 -8.84 31.65
C GLU A 217 -11.43 -7.44 31.32
N ILE A 218 -11.19 -6.46 32.21
CA ILE A 218 -11.45 -5.04 31.95
C ILE A 218 -10.65 -4.55 30.72
N GLN A 219 -9.37 -4.95 30.60
CA GLN A 219 -8.55 -4.64 29.43
C GLN A 219 -9.16 -5.17 28.13
N LYS A 220 -9.62 -6.42 28.12
CA LYS A 220 -10.24 -7.03 26.93
C LYS A 220 -11.53 -6.33 26.50
N THR A 221 -12.35 -5.91 27.47
CA THR A 221 -13.66 -5.30 27.19
C THR A 221 -13.55 -3.82 26.81
N THR A 222 -12.67 -3.07 27.46
CA THR A 222 -12.53 -1.62 27.25
C THR A 222 -11.48 -1.24 26.21
N GLY A 223 -10.49 -2.12 25.97
CA GLY A 223 -9.34 -1.85 25.12
C GLY A 223 -8.37 -0.79 25.68
N LEU A 224 -8.50 -0.40 26.96
CA LEU A 224 -7.59 0.53 27.62
C LEU A 224 -6.23 -0.11 27.90
N SER A 225 -5.17 0.69 27.97
CA SER A 225 -3.84 0.19 28.33
C SER A 225 -3.76 -0.21 29.80
N MET A 226 -2.85 -1.12 30.15
CA MET A 226 -2.64 -1.53 31.56
C MET A 226 -2.29 -0.35 32.47
N GLU A 227 -1.49 0.61 31.96
CA GLU A 227 -1.10 1.80 32.72
C GLU A 227 -2.33 2.65 33.11
N ILE A 228 -3.24 2.86 32.17
CA ILE A 228 -4.49 3.61 32.41
C ILE A 228 -5.42 2.86 33.35
N LEU A 229 -5.52 1.54 33.22
CA LEU A 229 -6.34 0.72 34.12
C LEU A 229 -5.79 0.71 35.55
N GLU A 230 -4.47 0.68 35.72
CA GLU A 230 -3.83 0.83 37.02
C GLU A 230 -4.08 2.22 37.62
N GLU A 231 -4.03 3.28 36.81
CA GLU A 231 -4.33 4.64 37.26
C GLU A 231 -5.81 4.77 37.69
N ILE A 232 -6.75 4.21 36.92
CA ILE A 232 -8.17 4.13 37.29
C ILE A 232 -8.35 3.41 38.62
N LYS A 233 -7.66 2.28 38.81
CA LYS A 233 -7.73 1.50 40.06
C LYS A 233 -7.16 2.25 41.26
N ARG A 234 -6.15 3.10 41.07
CA ARG A 234 -5.55 3.94 42.13
C ARG A 234 -6.41 5.14 42.53
N LEU A 235 -7.25 5.62 41.62
CA LEU A 235 -8.16 6.75 41.84
C LEU A 235 -9.52 6.32 42.43
N LYS A 236 -9.66 5.03 42.77
CA LYS A 236 -10.82 4.44 43.46
C LYS A 236 -10.68 4.60 44.97
#